data_AF-A0A2N8DU85-F1
#
_entry.id   AF-A0A2N8DU85-F1
#
_cell.length_a   1.000
_cell.length_b   1.000
_cell.length_c   1.000
_cell.angle_alpha   90.00
_cell.angle_beta   90.00
_cell.angle_gamma   90.00
#
_symmetry.space_group_name_H-M   'P 1'
#
loop_
_entity.id
_entity.type
_entity.pdbx_description
1 polymer ?
#
loop_
_entity_poly.entity_id
_entity_poly.type
_entity_poly.pdbx_seq_one_letter_code
_entity_poly.pdbx_strand_id
1 'polypeptide(L)'
;MLEERIKTGKDRFVLLNERAPHALELARQNTHRRAKGIGKVETKLCVFRPSRKSEDIKQTSDLYKRWGPALERLKVRYRPPYNCRHTYATICVMSGMNPAFIAQQLGHSVQMLLSTYARWLNSSGDRGEMEKLQNAPGMAQAPDVRLATH
;
A
#
# COMPACT_ATOMS: atom_id res chain seq x y z
N MET A 1 -7.18 21.33 15.51
CA MET A 1 -6.66 20.00 15.91
C MET A 1 -7.45 18.94 15.16
N LEU A 2 -6.80 18.16 14.30
CA LEU A 2 -7.40 16.97 13.71
C LEU A 2 -7.21 15.84 14.73
N GLU A 3 -8.29 15.33 15.29
CA GLU A 3 -8.22 14.06 16.03
C GLU A 3 -7.87 12.95 15.04
N GLU A 4 -6.61 12.54 15.04
CA GLU A 4 -6.16 11.37 14.31
C GLU A 4 -6.83 10.13 14.91
N ARG A 5 -7.91 9.69 14.27
CA ARG A 5 -8.63 8.47 14.63
C ARG A 5 -7.84 7.24 14.17
N ILE A 6 -6.65 7.07 14.72
CA ILE A 6 -5.91 5.80 14.66
C ILE A 6 -6.54 4.91 15.73
N LYS A 7 -7.07 3.74 15.34
CA LYS A 7 -7.66 2.74 16.26
C LYS A 7 -6.71 2.33 17.40
N THR A 8 -5.43 2.69 17.31
CA THR A 8 -4.36 2.41 18.27
C THR A 8 -3.65 3.65 18.84
N GLY A 9 -4.03 4.88 18.46
CA GLY A 9 -3.41 6.11 18.97
C GLY A 9 -1.89 6.24 18.75
N LYS A 10 -1.32 5.46 17.82
CA LYS A 10 0.11 5.48 17.49
C LYS A 10 0.35 5.87 16.03
N ASP A 11 1.16 6.91 15.86
CA ASP A 11 1.73 7.35 14.60
C ASP A 11 2.56 6.21 13.98
N ARG A 12 2.63 6.20 12.65
CA ARG A 12 3.37 5.17 11.92
C ARG A 12 4.07 5.77 10.71
N PHE A 13 5.30 5.32 10.51
CA PHE A 13 6.06 5.61 9.31
C PHE A 13 5.67 4.61 8.22
N VAL A 14 5.17 5.14 7.10
CA VAL A 14 4.81 4.37 5.90
C VAL A 14 5.82 4.70 4.82
N LEU A 15 6.47 3.68 4.27
CA LEU A 15 7.37 3.84 3.14
C LEU A 15 6.56 4.01 1.86
N LEU A 16 6.90 5.04 1.10
CA LEU A 16 6.26 5.35 -0.16
C LEU A 16 7.04 4.69 -1.30
N ASN A 17 6.32 4.01 -2.21
CA ASN A 17 6.92 3.54 -3.45
C ASN A 17 7.18 4.71 -4.41
N GLU A 18 7.94 4.50 -5.49
CA GLU A 18 8.31 5.55 -6.44
C GLU A 18 7.12 6.25 -7.11
N ARG A 19 5.97 5.56 -7.21
CA ARG A 19 4.75 6.13 -7.81
C ARG A 19 4.07 7.13 -6.88
N ALA A 20 4.22 6.97 -5.57
CA ALA A 20 3.56 7.82 -4.58
C ALA A 20 4.09 9.27 -4.62
N PRO A 21 5.40 9.56 -4.62
CA PRO A 21 5.92 10.91 -4.79
C PRO A 21 5.39 11.62 -6.04
N HIS A 22 5.32 10.92 -7.18
CA HIS A 22 4.76 11.50 -8.40
C HIS A 22 3.27 11.88 -8.24
N ALA A 23 2.47 11.02 -7.61
CA ALA A 23 1.06 11.31 -7.32
C ALA A 23 0.91 12.49 -6.34
N LEU A 24 1.77 12.57 -5.32
CA LEU A 24 1.80 13.68 -4.37
C LEU A 24 2.18 15.00 -5.06
N GLU A 25 3.13 14.97 -5.99
CA GLU A 25 3.57 16.15 -6.73
C GLU A 25 2.45 16.68 -7.64
N LEU A 26 1.77 15.80 -8.38
CA LEU A 26 0.59 16.18 -9.15
C LEU A 26 -0.52 16.77 -8.26
N ALA A 27 -0.72 16.20 -7.08
CA ALA A 27 -1.69 16.73 -6.11
C ALA A 27 -1.28 18.12 -5.59
N ARG A 28 0.02 18.35 -5.33
CA ARG A 28 0.56 19.67 -4.97
C ARG A 28 0.41 20.69 -6.09
N GLN A 29 0.67 20.34 -7.34
CA GLN A 29 0.49 21.29 -8.45
C GLN A 29 -0.97 21.74 -8.57
N ASN A 30 -1.91 20.83 -8.34
CA ASN A 30 -3.34 21.13 -8.33
C ASN A 30 -3.77 22.02 -7.15
N THR A 31 -3.10 21.95 -5.99
CA THR A 31 -3.36 22.88 -4.88
C THR A 31 -2.78 24.26 -5.15
N HIS A 32 -1.55 24.36 -5.68
CA HIS A 32 -0.93 25.65 -6.03
C HIS A 32 -1.72 26.44 -7.08
N ARG A 33 -2.26 25.76 -8.10
CA ARG A 33 -3.14 26.39 -9.11
C ARG A 33 -4.41 27.01 -8.50
N ARG A 34 -4.87 26.51 -7.35
CA ARG A 34 -6.06 27.01 -6.65
C ARG A 34 -5.74 28.16 -5.70
N ALA A 35 -4.57 28.17 -5.07
CA ALA A 35 -4.11 29.30 -4.27
C ALA A 35 -4.02 30.59 -5.10
N LYS A 36 -3.81 30.47 -6.41
CA LYS A 36 -3.80 31.57 -7.38
C LYS A 36 -5.18 31.92 -7.99
N GLY A 37 -6.25 31.18 -7.63
CA GLY A 37 -7.61 31.38 -8.16
C GLY A 37 -8.47 32.32 -7.32
N ILE A 38 -9.59 32.79 -7.89
CA ILE A 38 -10.54 33.71 -7.24
C ILE A 38 -11.35 32.93 -6.19
N GLY A 39 -11.00 33.10 -4.91
CA GLY A 39 -11.63 32.43 -3.76
C GLY A 39 -10.57 31.96 -2.76
N LYS A 40 -10.02 32.90 -1.99
CA LYS A 40 -8.97 32.67 -0.98
C LYS A 40 -9.44 31.64 0.05
N VAL A 41 -8.92 30.42 -0.04
CA VAL A 41 -8.77 29.53 1.13
C VAL A 41 -7.32 29.67 1.54
N GLU A 42 -7.09 30.46 2.58
CA GLU A 42 -5.77 30.75 3.09
C GLU A 42 -5.20 29.48 3.75
N THR A 43 -3.93 29.21 3.48
CA THR A 43 -2.98 28.61 4.44
C THR A 43 -3.07 27.13 4.85
N LYS A 44 -3.46 26.20 3.98
CA LYS A 44 -2.96 24.82 4.14
C LYS A 44 -2.80 24.07 2.82
N LEU A 45 -1.56 23.66 2.53
CA LEU A 45 -1.22 22.84 1.37
C LEU A 45 -1.69 21.39 1.60
N CYS A 46 -3.00 21.18 1.66
CA CYS A 46 -3.57 19.85 1.84
C CYS A 46 -3.51 19.10 0.51
N VAL A 47 -2.62 18.11 0.43
CA VAL A 47 -2.44 17.23 -0.75
C VAL A 47 -3.77 16.57 -1.14
N PHE A 48 -4.62 16.23 -0.17
CA PHE A 48 -5.92 15.62 -0.42
C PHE A 48 -7.03 16.66 -0.30
N ARG A 49 -7.72 16.92 -1.41
CA ARG A 49 -8.70 18.01 -1.48
C ARG A 49 -9.86 17.85 -0.49
N PRO A 50 -10.06 18.79 0.45
CA PRO A 50 -11.18 18.75 1.38
C PRO A 50 -12.52 19.11 0.70
N SER A 51 -13.63 18.95 1.42
CA SER A 51 -14.96 19.40 0.96
C SER A 51 -15.03 20.93 0.87
N ARG A 52 -16.00 21.48 0.13
CA ARG A 52 -16.10 22.91 -0.26
C ARG A 52 -15.95 23.93 0.89
N LYS A 53 -16.20 23.54 2.14
CA LYS A 53 -16.19 24.42 3.33
C LYS A 53 -15.19 24.02 4.41
N SER A 54 -14.38 22.97 4.22
CA SER A 54 -13.40 22.54 5.24
C SER A 54 -11.97 22.70 4.76
N GLU A 55 -11.08 23.03 5.67
CA GLU A 55 -9.63 23.12 5.42
C GLU A 55 -8.97 21.74 5.31
N ASP A 56 -9.58 20.73 5.94
CA ASP A 56 -9.09 19.35 5.97
C ASP A 56 -10.23 18.36 5.64
N ILE A 57 -9.86 17.14 5.22
CA ILE A 57 -10.81 16.03 5.10
C ILE A 57 -11.19 15.60 6.50
N LYS A 58 -12.45 15.82 6.90
CA LYS A 58 -12.94 15.52 8.24
C LYS A 58 -13.55 14.12 8.35
N GLN A 59 -14.06 13.58 7.25
CA GLN A 59 -14.76 12.29 7.23
C GLN A 59 -14.37 11.44 6.03
N THR A 60 -14.37 10.13 6.22
CA THR A 60 -14.17 9.14 5.16
C THR A 60 -15.25 9.26 4.07
N SER A 61 -16.45 9.73 4.41
CA SER A 61 -17.55 9.96 3.47
C SER A 61 -17.18 10.95 2.35
N ASP A 62 -16.31 11.93 2.62
CA ASP A 62 -15.84 12.89 1.61
C ASP A 62 -14.95 12.23 0.55
N LEU A 63 -14.14 11.24 0.95
CA LEU A 63 -13.38 10.41 0.01
C LEU A 63 -14.32 9.60 -0.88
N TYR A 64 -15.34 8.97 -0.29
CA TYR A 64 -16.29 8.12 -1.01
C TYR A 64 -17.08 8.91 -2.07
N LYS A 65 -17.48 10.15 -1.76
CA LYS A 65 -18.17 11.06 -2.71
C LYS A 65 -17.33 11.36 -3.96
N ARG A 66 -16.00 11.43 -3.84
CA ARG A 66 -15.09 11.70 -4.97
C ARG A 66 -14.69 10.44 -5.70
N TRP A 67 -14.71 9.30 -5.01
CA TRP A 67 -14.25 8.02 -5.51
C TRP A 67 -15.09 7.48 -6.67
N GLY A 68 -16.42 7.46 -6.53
CA GLY A 68 -17.33 7.01 -7.58
C GLY A 68 -17.11 7.73 -8.92
N PRO A 69 -17.18 9.08 -8.96
CA PRO A 69 -16.93 9.84 -10.17
C PRO A 69 -15.51 9.65 -10.74
N ALA A 70 -14.50 9.42 -9.89
CA ALA A 70 -13.15 9.15 -10.36
C ALA A 70 -13.07 7.79 -11.09
N LEU A 71 -13.68 6.74 -10.54
CA LEU A 71 -13.75 5.42 -11.18
C LEU A 71 -14.54 5.45 -12.48
N GLU A 72 -15.65 6.20 -12.52
CA GLU A 72 -16.47 6.36 -13.73
C GLU A 72 -15.68 6.99 -14.88
N ARG A 73 -14.94 8.08 -14.60
CA ARG A 73 -14.07 8.73 -15.59
C ARG A 73 -12.96 7.81 -16.10
N LEU A 74 -12.46 6.92 -15.24
CA LEU A 74 -11.46 5.92 -15.59
C LEU A 74 -12.07 4.67 -16.24
N LYS A 75 -13.40 4.60 -16.40
CA LYS A 75 -14.15 3.43 -16.88
C LYS A 75 -13.87 2.16 -16.06
N VAL A 76 -13.62 2.33 -14.76
CA VAL A 76 -13.38 1.25 -13.82
C VAL A 76 -14.67 0.93 -13.07
N ARG A 77 -14.98 -0.36 -12.93
CA ARG A 77 -16.13 -0.83 -12.16
C ARG A 77 -16.07 -0.33 -10.71
N TYR A 78 -17.18 0.17 -10.19
CA TYR A 78 -17.22 0.66 -8.81
C TYR A 78 -16.79 -0.44 -7.81
N ARG A 79 -15.84 -0.08 -6.95
CA ARG A 79 -15.40 -0.87 -5.79
C ARG A 79 -15.25 0.07 -4.62
N PRO A 80 -15.60 -0.30 -3.38
CA PRO A 80 -15.37 0.59 -2.23
C PRO A 80 -13.88 0.98 -2.12
N PRO A 81 -13.54 2.22 -1.70
CA PRO A 81 -12.15 2.65 -1.49
C PRO A 81 -11.35 1.69 -0.60
N TYR A 82 -12.00 1.12 0.42
CA TYR A 82 -11.41 0.14 1.33
C TYR A 82 -10.79 -1.07 0.61
N ASN A 83 -11.30 -1.46 -0.57
CA ASN A 83 -10.75 -2.57 -1.35
C ASN A 83 -9.33 -2.28 -1.86
N CYS A 84 -8.95 -1.01 -2.05
CA CYS A 84 -7.59 -0.67 -2.46
C CYS A 84 -6.55 -1.16 -1.44
N ARG A 85 -6.91 -1.12 -0.15
CA ARG A 85 -6.07 -1.63 0.93
C ARG A 85 -5.91 -3.15 0.86
N HIS A 86 -6.99 -3.87 0.54
CA HIS A 86 -6.95 -5.32 0.32
C HIS A 86 -6.13 -5.69 -0.91
N THR A 87 -6.28 -4.95 -2.01
CA THR A 87 -5.50 -5.13 -3.23
C THR A 87 -4.01 -4.92 -2.96
N TYR A 88 -3.64 -3.85 -2.24
CA TYR A 88 -2.25 -3.60 -1.85
C TYR A 88 -1.68 -4.75 -1.01
N ALA A 89 -2.38 -5.20 0.03
CA ALA A 89 -1.95 -6.33 0.85
C ALA A 89 -1.73 -7.61 0.02
N THR A 90 -2.68 -7.92 -0.88
CA THR A 90 -2.61 -9.09 -1.75
C THR A 90 -1.41 -9.01 -2.69
N ILE A 91 -1.17 -7.85 -3.32
CA ILE A 91 -0.01 -7.65 -4.21
C ILE A 91 1.30 -7.84 -3.45
N CYS A 92 1.43 -7.26 -2.25
CA CYS A 92 2.64 -7.42 -1.45
C CYS A 92 2.91 -8.88 -1.08
N VAL A 93 1.86 -9.60 -0.66
CA VAL A 93 1.96 -11.03 -0.31
C VAL A 93 2.34 -11.87 -1.53
N MET A 94 1.68 -11.66 -2.67
CA MET A 94 1.98 -12.37 -3.92
C MET A 94 3.39 -12.07 -4.45
N SER A 95 3.92 -10.88 -4.16
CA SER A 95 5.28 -10.46 -4.52
C SER A 95 6.35 -11.04 -3.57
N GLY A 96 5.97 -11.89 -2.61
CA GLY A 96 6.90 -12.48 -1.64
C GLY A 96 7.48 -11.49 -0.63
N MET A 97 6.85 -10.32 -0.44
CA MET A 97 7.33 -9.34 0.52
C MET A 97 7.21 -9.88 1.96
N ASN A 98 8.14 -9.49 2.83
CA ASN A 98 8.17 -9.92 4.23
C ASN A 98 6.83 -9.59 4.95
N PRO A 99 6.09 -10.59 5.46
CA PRO A 99 4.81 -10.38 6.15
C PRO A 99 4.88 -9.40 7.34
N ALA A 100 6.00 -9.37 8.08
CA ALA A 100 6.20 -8.44 9.18
C ALA A 100 6.23 -6.99 8.69
N PHE A 101 6.93 -6.74 7.57
CA PHE A 101 6.97 -5.43 6.94
C PHE A 101 5.58 -5.01 6.45
N ILE A 102 4.86 -5.88 5.75
CA ILE A 102 3.52 -5.58 5.23
C ILE A 102 2.56 -5.22 6.39
N ALA A 103 2.59 -6.01 7.46
CA ALA A 103 1.76 -5.80 8.64
C ALA A 103 2.04 -4.44 9.31
N GLN A 104 3.31 -4.04 9.41
CA GLN A 104 3.72 -2.72 9.91
C GLN A 104 3.20 -1.58 9.02
N GLN A 105 3.36 -1.70 7.70
CA GLN A 105 2.92 -0.68 6.74
C GLN A 105 1.40 -0.46 6.79
N LEU A 106 0.63 -1.54 6.90
CA LEU A 106 -0.82 -1.44 6.99
C LEU A 106 -1.30 -1.10 8.42
N GLY A 107 -0.50 -1.39 9.44
CA GLY A 107 -0.83 -1.16 10.85
C GLY A 107 -1.82 -2.17 11.41
N HIS A 108 -1.53 -3.46 11.22
CA HIS A 108 -2.19 -4.57 11.90
C HIS A 108 -1.17 -5.63 12.32
N SER A 109 -1.59 -6.63 13.09
CA SER A 109 -0.73 -7.75 13.46
C SER A 109 -0.43 -8.63 12.24
N VAL A 110 0.73 -9.29 12.27
CA VAL A 110 1.10 -10.32 11.28
C VAL A 110 0.07 -11.45 11.27
N GLN A 111 -0.43 -11.85 12.44
CA GLN A 111 -1.49 -12.86 12.54
C GLN A 111 -2.74 -12.47 11.74
N MET A 112 -3.19 -11.21 11.83
CA MET A 112 -4.35 -10.72 11.07
C MET A 112 -4.06 -10.67 9.56
N LEU A 113 -2.84 -10.29 9.18
CA LEU A 113 -2.42 -10.33 7.78
C LEU A 113 -2.48 -11.77 7.24
N LEU A 114 -1.83 -12.72 7.92
CA LEU A 114 -1.75 -14.10 7.46
C LEU A 114 -3.12 -14.79 7.49
N SER A 115 -3.96 -14.54 8.49
CA SER A 115 -5.32 -15.10 8.51
C SER A 115 -6.17 -14.71 7.29
N THR A 116 -5.89 -13.55 6.70
CA THR A 116 -6.64 -13.03 5.55
C THR A 116 -5.98 -13.37 4.22
N TYR A 117 -4.64 -13.35 4.14
CA TYR A 117 -3.93 -13.38 2.87
C TYR A 117 -2.97 -14.56 2.68
N ALA A 118 -2.75 -15.43 3.68
CA ALA A 118 -1.80 -16.54 3.57
C ALA A 118 -2.11 -17.49 2.40
N ARG A 119 -3.38 -17.61 2.00
CA ARG A 119 -3.77 -18.40 0.80
C ARG A 119 -3.02 -17.99 -0.47
N TRP A 120 -2.58 -16.74 -0.58
CA TRP A 120 -1.88 -16.21 -1.74
C TRP A 120 -0.35 -16.35 -1.66
N LEU A 121 0.19 -16.93 -0.57
CA LEU A 121 1.62 -17.28 -0.47
C LEU A 121 1.91 -18.57 -1.24
N ASN A 122 1.01 -19.55 -1.17
CA ASN A 122 1.23 -20.90 -1.70
C ASN A 122 1.05 -21.00 -3.23
N SER A 123 0.68 -19.92 -3.92
CA SER A 123 0.52 -19.95 -5.38
C SER A 123 1.85 -19.83 -6.13
N SER A 124 2.93 -19.45 -5.44
CA SER A 124 4.21 -19.10 -6.05
C SER A 124 5.29 -20.12 -5.70
N GLY A 125 5.09 -21.37 -6.13
CA GLY A 125 6.13 -22.39 -6.27
C GLY A 125 6.84 -22.81 -4.98
N ASP A 126 6.27 -23.81 -4.29
CA ASP A 126 6.92 -24.51 -3.15
C ASP A 126 8.37 -24.93 -3.44
N ARG A 127 8.67 -25.21 -4.72
CA ARG A 127 10.02 -25.53 -5.20
C ARG A 127 11.01 -24.36 -5.06
N GLY A 128 10.58 -23.13 -5.33
CA GLY A 128 11.42 -21.93 -5.16
C GLY A 128 11.66 -21.61 -3.68
N GLU A 129 10.72 -21.94 -2.80
CA GLU A 129 10.94 -21.84 -1.35
C GLU A 129 12.00 -22.84 -0.87
N MET A 130 12.00 -24.08 -1.40
CA MET A 130 13.05 -25.06 -1.12
C MET A 130 14.42 -24.66 -1.68
N GLU A 131 14.46 -23.97 -2.82
CA GLU A 131 15.71 -23.48 -3.41
C GLU A 131 16.42 -22.44 -2.54
N LYS A 132 15.66 -21.64 -1.76
CA LYS A 132 16.25 -20.70 -0.78
C LYS A 132 17.08 -21.42 0.29
N LEU A 133 16.70 -22.64 0.67
CA LEU A 133 17.49 -23.45 1.61
C LEU A 133 18.81 -23.91 0.98
N GLN A 134 18.82 -24.23 -0.32
CA GLN A 134 20.03 -24.64 -1.05
C GLN A 134 21.03 -23.50 -1.18
N ASN A 135 20.54 -22.26 -1.26
CA ASN A 135 21.34 -21.05 -1.30
C ASN A 135 21.68 -20.48 0.09
N ALA A 136 21.33 -21.20 1.17
CA ALA A 136 21.61 -20.75 2.53
C ALA A 136 23.12 -20.83 2.83
N PRO A 137 23.74 -19.75 3.36
CA PRO A 137 25.16 -19.74 3.67
C PRO A 137 25.47 -20.82 4.73
N GLY A 138 26.42 -21.71 4.42
CA GLY A 138 26.90 -22.76 5.33
C GLY A 138 26.41 -24.17 5.02
N MET A 139 25.51 -24.38 4.04
CA MET A 139 25.25 -25.72 3.51
C MET A 139 26.30 -26.04 2.44
N ALA A 140 27.19 -27.00 2.73
CA ALA A 140 28.09 -27.55 1.72
C ALA A 140 27.22 -28.09 0.56
N GLN A 141 27.46 -27.62 -0.66
CA GLN A 141 26.85 -28.22 -1.85
C GLN A 141 27.25 -29.70 -1.85
N ALA A 142 26.25 -30.59 -1.92
CA ALA A 142 26.50 -32.02 -1.98
C ALA A 142 27.45 -32.29 -3.17
N PRO A 143 28.50 -33.11 -2.98
CA PRO A 143 29.46 -33.38 -4.05
C PRO A 143 28.74 -33.97 -5.26
N ASP A 144 29.07 -33.47 -6.46
CA ASP A 144 28.49 -33.91 -7.72
C ASP A 144 28.80 -35.39 -7.95
N VAL A 145 27.79 -36.25 -7.83
CA VAL A 145 27.93 -37.72 -7.91
C VAL A 145 28.09 -38.21 -9.36
N ARG A 146 28.23 -37.31 -10.34
CA ARG A 146 28.29 -37.66 -11.78
C ARG A 146 29.67 -38.06 -12.30
N LEU A 147 30.69 -38.15 -11.45
CA LEU A 147 32.06 -38.53 -11.87
C LEU A 147 32.53 -39.91 -11.39
N ALA A 148 31.66 -40.72 -10.77
CA ALA A 148 32.01 -42.08 -10.36
C ALA A 148 31.44 -43.12 -11.34
N THR A 149 31.96 -43.16 -12.57
CA THR A 149 31.82 -44.34 -13.43
C THR A 149 33.09 -44.47 -14.26
N HIS A 150 34.03 -45.26 -13.75
CA HIS A 150 35.13 -45.85 -14.50
C HIS A 150 35.00 -47.37 -14.39
#